data_AF-C2G2H4-F1
#
_entry.id   AF-C2G2H4-F1
#
_cell.length_a   1.000
_cell.length_b   1.000
_cell.length_c   1.000
_cell.angle_alpha   90.00
_cell.angle_beta   90.00
_cell.angle_gamma   90.00
#
_symmetry.space_group_name_H-M   'P 1'
#
loop_
_entity.id
_entity.type
_entity.pdbx_description
1 polymer ?
#
loop_
_entity_poly.entity_id
_entity_poly.type
_entity_poly.pdbx_seq_one_letter_code
_entity_poly.pdbx_strand_id
1 'polypeptide(L)'
;MSKSNDKIKLSEEEAVKIIVDLDQIVVSLDKIKSHFAEYSDFQKHDKTLSDYIINEKVNQTLAQIRGLISSKFLLSVGEDDMDDLERACSTNRYWCPESKETIVPTNLENWHKRNLPVLSGSIVNEFDFFYQLFSKKEQSMYAFALILDNDCLTAYSAVSTTESLKKIHKNKEWDAPEWCFCVSQDAVKEGVDTFTRLLLDRYRKDIVPLFQQGFDYAPERQKNLQLFTDALRIAKQELVKKYGNEIEEMAFYLSIPGEPIVEKNSVLAINNEGNTKVKELLDSLYI
;
A
#
# COMPACT_ATOMS: atom_id res chain seq x y z
N MET A 1 22.13 26.70 -2.08
CA MET A 1 21.94 27.37 -0.78
C MET A 1 22.30 28.84 -0.89
N SER A 2 21.27 29.69 -0.89
CA SER A 2 21.44 31.14 -0.78
C SER A 2 22.20 31.51 0.50
N LYS A 3 23.11 32.50 0.43
CA LYS A 3 23.80 33.06 1.61
C LYS A 3 22.83 33.64 2.67
N SER A 4 21.56 33.84 2.33
CA SER A 4 20.52 34.34 3.23
C SER A 4 19.99 33.31 4.23
N ASN A 5 20.24 32.01 4.04
CA ASN A 5 19.81 30.93 4.93
C ASN A 5 20.91 30.44 5.90
N ASP A 6 21.99 31.21 6.07
CA ASP A 6 23.13 30.85 6.93
C ASP A 6 22.72 30.66 8.41
N LYS A 7 21.62 31.30 8.83
CA LYS A 7 21.00 31.10 10.15
C LYS A 7 19.47 31.14 10.04
N ILE A 8 18.82 30.11 10.56
CA ILE A 8 17.37 30.12 10.84
C ILE A 8 17.14 30.41 12.32
N LYS A 9 16.04 31.09 12.65
CA LYS A 9 15.66 31.42 14.04
C LYS A 9 14.30 30.82 14.36
N LEU A 10 14.21 30.18 15.52
CA LEU A 10 12.97 29.72 16.13
C LEU A 10 12.70 30.54 17.39
N SER A 11 11.44 30.81 17.70
CA SER A 11 11.08 31.27 19.04
C SER A 11 11.28 30.14 20.06
N GLU A 12 11.35 30.50 21.34
CA GLU A 12 11.39 29.51 22.42
C GLU A 12 10.17 28.59 22.38
N GLU A 13 8.98 29.15 22.18
CA GLU A 13 7.71 28.41 22.08
C GLU A 13 7.72 27.41 20.91
N GLU A 14 8.23 27.82 19.75
CA GLU A 14 8.37 26.96 18.58
C GLU A 14 9.36 25.82 18.84
N ALA A 15 10.51 26.13 19.44
CA ALA A 15 11.53 25.15 19.75
C ALA A 15 11.05 24.13 20.79
N VAL A 16 10.38 24.59 21.86
CA VAL A 16 9.80 23.73 22.90
C VAL A 16 8.73 22.83 22.31
N LYS A 17 7.84 23.36 21.46
CA LYS A 17 6.82 22.55 20.79
C LYS A 17 7.45 21.43 19.95
N ILE A 18 8.45 21.76 19.13
CA ILE A 18 9.15 20.76 18.30
C ILE A 18 9.76 19.68 19.18
N ILE A 19 10.44 20.05 20.27
CA ILE A 19 11.09 19.10 21.17
C ILE A 19 10.06 18.17 21.82
N VAL A 20 8.95 18.72 22.35
CA VAL A 20 7.89 17.92 22.98
C VAL A 20 7.27 16.93 22.00
N ASP A 21 6.95 17.38 20.78
CA ASP A 21 6.36 16.55 19.75
C ASP A 21 7.33 15.43 19.31
N LEU A 22 8.63 15.73 19.17
CA LEU A 22 9.65 14.73 18.85
C LEU A 22 9.89 13.75 20.01
N ASP A 23 9.93 14.22 21.25
CA ASP A 23 10.18 13.38 22.43
C ASP A 23 9.05 12.35 22.60
N GLN A 24 7.79 12.78 22.44
CA GLN A 24 6.64 11.88 22.46
C GLN A 24 6.79 10.75 21.43
N ILE A 25 7.23 11.07 20.21
CA ILE A 25 7.45 10.06 19.15
C ILE A 25 8.61 9.14 19.53
N VAL A 26 9.77 9.69 19.86
CA VAL A 26 10.99 8.92 20.13
C VAL A 26 10.80 7.99 21.33
N VAL A 27 10.28 8.50 22.44
CA VAL A 27 10.05 7.74 23.67
C VAL A 27 9.00 6.65 23.45
N SER A 28 7.95 6.93 22.69
CA SER A 28 6.92 5.91 22.41
C SER A 28 7.47 4.79 21.54
N LEU A 29 8.23 5.11 20.48
CA LEU A 29 8.87 4.12 19.62
C LEU A 29 9.86 3.25 20.41
N ASP A 30 10.66 3.84 21.30
CA ASP A 30 11.58 3.10 22.16
C ASP A 30 10.86 2.18 23.15
N LYS A 31 9.76 2.64 23.75
CA LYS A 31 8.92 1.82 24.64
C LYS A 31 8.24 0.68 23.92
N ILE A 32 7.70 0.93 22.72
CA ILE A 32 7.11 -0.12 21.87
C ILE A 32 8.19 -1.16 21.57
N LYS A 33 9.34 -0.74 21.04
CA LYS A 33 10.46 -1.64 20.74
C LYS A 33 10.91 -2.44 21.97
N SER A 34 11.09 -1.78 23.11
CA SER A 34 11.52 -2.42 24.37
C SER A 34 10.50 -3.42 24.90
N HIS A 35 9.20 -3.10 24.80
CA HIS A 35 8.13 -4.02 25.20
C HIS A 35 8.16 -5.32 24.41
N PHE A 36 8.58 -5.27 23.14
CA PHE A 36 8.65 -6.44 22.26
C PHE A 36 10.05 -7.05 22.14
N ALA A 37 11.07 -6.52 22.84
CA ALA A 37 12.48 -6.92 22.65
C ALA A 37 12.76 -8.41 22.96
N GLU A 38 12.00 -9.03 23.87
CA GLU A 38 12.13 -10.43 24.26
C GLU A 38 11.07 -11.35 23.62
N TYR A 39 10.16 -10.80 22.82
CA TYR A 39 9.05 -11.54 22.23
C TYR A 39 9.33 -11.89 20.76
N SER A 40 9.08 -13.12 20.35
CA SER A 40 9.15 -13.57 18.96
C SER A 40 7.92 -13.20 18.12
N ASP A 41 6.97 -12.44 18.69
CA ASP A 41 5.72 -12.05 18.04
C ASP A 41 5.87 -10.71 17.32
N PHE A 42 6.57 -10.76 16.18
CA PHE A 42 6.77 -9.63 15.28
C PHE A 42 5.46 -9.05 14.74
N GLN A 43 4.39 -9.85 14.65
CA GLN A 43 3.09 -9.39 14.14
C GLN A 43 2.43 -8.43 15.12
N LYS A 44 2.47 -8.76 16.42
CA LYS A 44 1.95 -7.87 17.45
C LYS A 44 2.79 -6.60 17.58
N HIS A 45 4.10 -6.70 17.39
CA HIS A 45 4.98 -5.52 17.32
C HIS A 45 4.59 -4.60 16.16
N ASP A 46 4.50 -5.12 14.93
CA ASP A 46 4.24 -4.31 13.72
C ASP A 46 2.84 -3.68 13.72
N LYS A 47 1.84 -4.42 14.24
CA LYS A 47 0.49 -3.87 14.45
C LYS A 47 0.50 -2.75 15.49
N THR A 48 1.16 -2.96 16.64
CA THR A 48 1.25 -1.94 17.70
C THR A 48 1.97 -0.68 17.19
N LEU A 49 3.03 -0.85 16.40
CA LEU A 49 3.76 0.24 15.77
C LEU A 49 2.90 1.00 14.74
N SER A 50 2.19 0.27 13.87
CA SER A 50 1.31 0.87 12.86
C SER A 50 0.14 1.61 13.51
N ASP A 51 -0.51 0.99 14.49
CA ASP A 51 -1.60 1.58 15.26
C ASP A 51 -1.13 2.86 15.95
N TYR A 52 0.06 2.87 16.54
CA TYR A 52 0.63 4.07 17.14
C TYR A 52 0.82 5.19 16.10
N ILE A 53 1.44 4.88 14.94
CA ILE A 53 1.68 5.86 13.88
C ILE A 53 0.37 6.49 13.38
N ILE A 54 -0.67 5.67 13.21
CA ILE A 54 -1.98 6.10 12.69
C ILE A 54 -2.77 6.86 13.77
N ASN A 55 -2.98 6.24 14.94
CA ASN A 55 -3.88 6.76 15.97
C ASN A 55 -3.33 8.02 16.66
N GLU A 56 -2.02 8.06 16.90
CA GLU A 56 -1.35 9.23 17.48
C GLU A 56 -0.94 10.26 16.40
N LYS A 57 -1.37 10.02 15.15
CA LYS A 57 -1.18 10.94 14.01
C LYS A 57 0.28 11.37 13.83
N VAL A 58 1.22 10.44 14.02
CA VAL A 58 2.66 10.69 13.98
C VAL A 58 3.08 11.37 12.67
N ASN A 59 2.52 10.93 11.54
CA ASN A 59 2.79 11.54 10.23
C ASN A 59 2.35 13.01 10.16
N GLN A 60 1.20 13.35 10.76
CA GLN A 60 0.71 14.72 10.81
C GLN A 60 1.61 15.58 11.70
N THR A 61 2.02 15.07 12.85
CA THR A 61 2.93 15.74 13.79
C THR A 61 4.28 16.03 13.13
N LEU A 62 4.86 15.04 12.44
CA LEU A 62 6.11 15.22 11.68
C LEU A 62 5.94 16.22 10.52
N ALA A 63 4.80 16.21 9.82
CA ALA A 63 4.51 17.19 8.77
C ALA A 63 4.38 18.61 9.34
N GLN A 64 3.77 18.77 10.51
CA GLN A 64 3.67 20.06 11.20
C GLN A 64 5.05 20.57 11.65
N ILE A 65 5.88 19.71 12.25
CA ILE A 65 7.26 20.05 12.61
C ILE A 65 8.05 20.48 11.36
N ARG A 66 7.96 19.70 10.28
CA ARG A 66 8.61 20.03 9.01
C ARG A 66 8.12 21.38 8.49
N GLY A 67 6.81 21.62 8.44
CA GLY A 67 6.24 22.89 7.98
C GLY A 67 6.70 24.08 8.81
N LEU A 68 6.72 23.93 10.13
CA LEU A 68 7.19 24.97 11.05
C LEU A 68 8.67 25.31 10.81
N ILE A 69 9.54 24.31 10.70
CA ILE A 69 10.97 24.51 10.43
C ILE A 69 11.18 25.11 9.03
N SER A 70 10.53 24.54 8.00
CA SER A 70 10.62 25.01 6.62
C SER A 70 10.15 26.46 6.45
N SER A 71 9.17 26.90 7.24
CA SER A 71 8.70 28.31 7.22
C SER A 71 9.78 29.33 7.60
N LYS A 72 10.87 28.88 8.24
CA LYS A 72 12.00 29.75 8.63
C LYS A 72 13.06 29.86 7.54
N PHE A 73 12.91 29.13 6.44
CA PHE A 73 13.80 29.21 5.28
C PHE A 73 13.26 30.21 4.27
N LEU A 74 14.17 30.92 3.60
CA LEU A 74 13.85 31.65 2.39
C LEU A 74 13.88 30.65 1.23
N LEU A 75 12.70 30.26 0.73
CA LEU A 75 12.51 29.24 -0.29
C LEU A 75 12.36 29.87 -1.68
N SER A 76 13.46 30.44 -2.19
CA SER A 76 13.50 30.85 -3.60
C SER A 76 13.71 29.64 -4.49
N VAL A 77 12.85 29.48 -5.49
CA VAL A 77 12.98 28.44 -6.52
C VAL A 77 14.14 28.78 -7.46
N GLY A 78 15.03 27.82 -7.68
CA GLY A 78 16.18 27.95 -8.58
C GLY A 78 15.83 27.66 -10.05
N GLU A 79 16.84 27.72 -10.93
CA GLU A 79 16.69 27.40 -12.37
C GLU A 79 16.28 25.92 -12.62
N ASP A 80 16.48 25.04 -11.64
CA ASP A 80 16.10 23.63 -11.65
C ASP A 80 14.67 23.35 -11.17
N ASP A 81 13.87 24.42 -10.97
CA ASP A 81 12.50 24.37 -10.44
C ASP A 81 12.42 23.75 -9.04
N MET A 82 13.51 23.83 -8.26
CA MET A 82 13.58 23.35 -6.88
C MET A 82 14.06 24.45 -5.93
N ASP A 83 13.48 24.47 -4.73
CA ASP A 83 14.01 25.26 -3.62
C ASP A 83 15.23 24.58 -2.94
N ASP A 84 15.87 25.29 -2.01
CA ASP A 84 17.05 24.78 -1.30
C ASP A 84 16.77 23.54 -0.43
N LEU A 85 15.56 23.41 0.14
CA LEU A 85 15.16 22.25 0.94
C LEU A 85 14.82 21.06 0.06
N GLU A 86 14.10 21.26 -1.05
CA GLU A 86 13.80 20.23 -2.04
C GLU A 86 15.09 19.62 -2.61
N ARG A 87 16.05 20.48 -2.95
CA ARG A 87 17.36 20.04 -3.44
C ARG A 87 18.13 19.24 -2.40
N ALA A 88 18.08 19.63 -1.12
CA ALA A 88 18.71 18.89 -0.03
C ALA A 88 18.02 17.55 0.26
N CYS A 89 16.69 17.50 0.15
CA CYS A 89 15.89 16.29 0.36
C CYS A 89 15.92 15.34 -0.84
N SER A 90 16.39 15.78 -2.01
CA SER A 90 16.44 14.98 -3.24
C SER A 90 17.25 13.69 -3.10
N THR A 91 18.18 13.59 -2.14
CA THR A 91 18.93 12.35 -1.89
C THR A 91 18.18 11.32 -1.06
N ASN A 92 17.01 11.66 -0.53
CA ASN A 92 16.17 10.71 0.20
C ASN A 92 15.55 9.72 -0.80
N ARG A 93 15.82 8.42 -0.59
CA ARG A 93 15.40 7.32 -1.47
C ARG A 93 13.91 7.34 -1.82
N TYR A 94 13.05 7.81 -0.90
CA TYR A 94 11.60 7.87 -1.11
C TYR A 94 11.10 9.23 -1.64
N TRP A 95 12.00 10.21 -1.77
CA TRP A 95 11.73 11.55 -2.29
C TRP A 95 12.20 11.73 -3.73
N CYS A 96 13.24 10.99 -4.17
CA CYS A 96 13.68 11.00 -5.57
C CYS A 96 12.49 10.70 -6.50
N PRO A 97 12.07 11.62 -7.39
CA PRO A 97 11.40 11.19 -8.60
C PRO A 97 12.43 10.35 -9.35
N GLU A 98 12.12 9.09 -9.65
CA GLU A 98 12.94 8.31 -10.57
C GLU A 98 13.14 9.14 -11.85
N SER A 99 14.40 9.19 -12.29
CA SER A 99 14.95 10.08 -13.30
C SER A 99 14.01 10.33 -14.47
N LYS A 100 14.01 11.58 -14.97
CA LYS A 100 13.37 12.05 -16.19
C LYS A 100 13.50 11.04 -17.34
N GLU A 101 12.55 10.11 -17.43
CA GLU A 101 12.19 9.49 -18.69
C GLU A 101 11.11 10.35 -19.35
N THR A 102 11.41 10.67 -20.60
CA THR A 102 10.63 11.43 -21.58
C THR A 102 9.13 11.42 -21.32
N ILE A 103 8.57 12.60 -21.05
CA ILE A 103 7.13 12.85 -21.02
C ILE A 103 6.57 12.56 -22.41
N VAL A 104 6.01 11.37 -22.59
CA VAL A 104 4.98 11.16 -23.60
C VAL A 104 3.69 11.61 -22.93
N PRO A 105 2.98 12.64 -23.43
CA PRO A 105 1.69 13.03 -22.89
C PRO A 105 0.77 11.83 -23.06
N THR A 106 0.56 11.11 -21.97
CA THR A 106 -0.29 9.94 -22.02
C THR A 106 -1.69 10.40 -21.71
N ASN A 107 -2.54 10.32 -22.73
CA ASN A 107 -3.98 10.51 -22.58
C ASN A 107 -4.45 9.76 -21.32
N LEU A 108 -4.90 10.52 -20.31
CA LEU A 108 -5.34 10.01 -19.00
C LEU A 108 -6.35 8.87 -19.15
N GLU A 109 -7.16 8.89 -20.22
CA GLU A 109 -8.19 7.89 -20.50
C GLU A 109 -7.64 6.49 -20.78
N ASN A 110 -6.37 6.36 -21.19
CA ASN A 110 -5.80 5.08 -21.61
C ASN A 110 -4.74 4.51 -20.67
N TRP A 111 -4.48 5.14 -19.52
CA TRP A 111 -3.43 4.66 -18.61
C TRP A 111 -3.80 3.30 -18.00
N HIS A 112 -4.99 3.15 -17.41
CA HIS A 112 -5.41 1.88 -16.79
C HIS A 112 -5.42 0.74 -17.80
N LYS A 113 -5.95 0.98 -19.01
CA LYS A 113 -6.00 -0.03 -20.07
C LYS A 113 -4.62 -0.53 -20.50
N ARG A 114 -3.64 0.38 -20.61
CA ARG A 114 -2.26 0.01 -21.00
C ARG A 114 -1.51 -0.71 -19.90
N ASN A 115 -1.83 -0.42 -18.63
CA ASN A 115 -1.15 -0.97 -17.47
C ASN A 115 -1.85 -2.19 -16.87
N LEU A 116 -3.06 -2.53 -17.34
CA LEU A 116 -3.78 -3.74 -16.93
C LEU A 116 -2.95 -5.03 -17.10
N PRO A 117 -2.27 -5.29 -18.25
CA PRO A 117 -1.45 -6.48 -18.39
C PRO A 117 -0.22 -6.50 -17.47
N VAL A 118 0.30 -5.32 -17.11
CA VAL A 118 1.45 -5.19 -16.21
C VAL A 118 1.02 -5.61 -14.80
N LEU A 119 -0.09 -5.08 -14.30
CA LEU A 119 -0.62 -5.44 -12.99
C LEU A 119 -1.03 -6.92 -12.92
N SER A 120 -1.70 -7.46 -13.95
CA SER A 120 -2.08 -8.88 -13.95
C SER A 120 -0.85 -9.78 -13.91
N GLY A 121 0.20 -9.46 -14.67
CA GLY A 121 1.48 -10.16 -14.62
C GLY A 121 2.14 -10.10 -13.24
N SER A 122 2.12 -8.92 -12.59
CA SER A 122 2.62 -8.75 -11.23
C SER A 122 1.89 -9.61 -10.20
N ILE A 123 0.57 -9.72 -10.31
CA ILE A 123 -0.25 -10.58 -9.45
C ILE A 123 0.09 -12.05 -9.67
N VAL A 124 0.27 -12.49 -10.93
CA VAL A 124 0.67 -13.88 -11.24
C VAL A 124 2.04 -14.19 -10.62
N ASN A 125 3.01 -13.27 -10.73
CA ASN A 125 4.34 -13.45 -10.17
C ASN A 125 4.32 -13.59 -8.63
N GLU A 126 3.51 -12.77 -7.94
CA GLU A 126 3.36 -12.88 -6.48
C GLU A 126 2.60 -14.13 -6.06
N PHE A 127 1.54 -14.49 -6.78
CA PHE A 127 0.84 -15.73 -6.52
C PHE A 127 1.76 -16.94 -6.69
N ASP A 128 2.54 -16.99 -7.77
CA ASP A 128 3.53 -18.05 -8.01
C ASP A 128 4.52 -18.17 -6.84
N PHE A 129 5.01 -17.05 -6.33
CA PHE A 129 5.89 -17.03 -5.17
C PHE A 129 5.23 -17.69 -3.95
N PHE A 130 4.01 -17.31 -3.60
CA PHE A 130 3.28 -17.92 -2.49
C PHE A 130 2.99 -19.39 -2.73
N TYR A 131 2.48 -19.73 -3.91
CA TYR A 131 2.12 -21.08 -4.26
C TYR A 131 3.31 -22.04 -4.13
N GLN A 132 4.50 -21.63 -4.61
CA GLN A 132 5.73 -22.40 -4.45
C GLN A 132 6.19 -22.46 -2.99
N LEU A 133 6.06 -21.38 -2.23
CA LEU A 133 6.41 -21.34 -0.82
C LEU A 133 5.56 -22.30 0.01
N PHE A 134 4.25 -22.33 -0.21
CA PHE A 134 3.32 -23.17 0.56
C PHE A 134 3.28 -24.61 0.07
N SER A 135 3.45 -24.85 -1.23
CA SER A 135 3.65 -26.20 -1.77
C SER A 135 4.84 -26.90 -1.12
N LYS A 136 5.98 -26.19 -0.95
CA LYS A 136 7.17 -26.73 -0.25
C LYS A 136 6.94 -27.04 1.22
N LYS A 137 5.94 -26.40 1.84
CA LYS A 137 5.55 -26.61 3.24
C LYS A 137 4.39 -27.60 3.38
N GLU A 138 3.98 -28.24 2.29
CA GLU A 138 2.82 -29.13 2.24
C GLU A 138 1.53 -28.45 2.74
N GLN A 139 1.38 -27.15 2.46
CA GLN A 139 0.21 -26.36 2.83
C GLN A 139 -0.61 -25.99 1.60
N SER A 140 -1.92 -26.14 1.70
CA SER A 140 -2.87 -25.69 0.69
C SER A 140 -3.38 -24.29 1.02
N MET A 141 -3.24 -23.38 0.07
CA MET A 141 -3.92 -22.08 0.09
C MET A 141 -5.40 -22.28 -0.22
N TYR A 142 -6.30 -21.51 0.42
CA TYR A 142 -7.73 -21.52 0.07
C TYR A 142 -8.23 -20.14 -0.38
N ALA A 143 -7.45 -19.09 -0.14
CA ALA A 143 -7.78 -17.73 -0.54
C ALA A 143 -6.55 -16.87 -0.82
N PHE A 144 -6.70 -15.94 -1.76
CA PHE A 144 -5.73 -14.92 -2.14
C PHE A 144 -6.45 -13.57 -2.21
N ALA A 145 -5.95 -12.56 -1.50
CA ALA A 145 -6.54 -11.24 -1.50
C ALA A 145 -5.49 -10.18 -1.86
N LEU A 146 -5.93 -9.14 -2.57
CA LEU A 146 -5.19 -7.87 -2.61
C LEU A 146 -5.86 -6.92 -1.62
N ILE A 147 -5.11 -6.46 -0.62
CA ILE A 147 -5.58 -5.44 0.31
C ILE A 147 -5.15 -4.07 -0.22
N LEU A 148 -6.13 -3.22 -0.47
CA LEU A 148 -5.96 -1.87 -0.99
C LEU A 148 -6.12 -0.83 0.12
N ASP A 149 -5.48 0.32 -0.05
CA ASP A 149 -5.81 1.51 0.74
C ASP A 149 -7.14 2.16 0.27
N ASN A 150 -7.64 3.10 1.05
CA ASN A 150 -8.91 3.78 0.79
C ASN A 150 -8.90 4.58 -0.54
N ASP A 151 -7.72 4.93 -1.05
CA ASP A 151 -7.56 5.68 -2.30
C ASP A 151 -7.36 4.75 -3.52
N CYS A 152 -7.25 3.44 -3.31
CA CYS A 152 -6.90 2.45 -4.32
C CYS A 152 -5.57 2.79 -5.05
N LEU A 153 -4.59 3.31 -4.32
CA LEU A 153 -3.26 3.70 -4.82
C LEU A 153 -2.16 2.71 -4.43
N THR A 154 -2.37 2.01 -3.32
CA THR A 154 -1.43 0.99 -2.84
C THR A 154 -2.14 -0.34 -2.67
N ALA A 155 -1.38 -1.41 -2.86
CA ALA A 155 -1.86 -2.77 -2.72
C ALA A 155 -0.77 -3.64 -2.12
N TYR A 156 -1.16 -4.58 -1.26
CA TYR A 156 -0.33 -5.71 -0.91
C TYR A 156 -1.13 -7.00 -1.01
N SER A 157 -0.45 -8.09 -1.37
CA SER A 157 -1.07 -9.41 -1.43
C SER A 157 -1.01 -10.10 -0.07
N ALA A 158 -2.09 -10.79 0.27
CA ALA A 158 -2.13 -11.70 1.39
C ALA A 158 -2.78 -13.03 0.99
N VAL A 159 -2.33 -14.11 1.63
CA VAL A 159 -2.89 -15.44 1.42
C VAL A 159 -3.27 -16.11 2.73
N SER A 160 -4.26 -16.99 2.65
CA SER A 160 -4.64 -17.85 3.76
C SER A 160 -4.51 -19.32 3.38
N THR A 161 -3.99 -20.11 4.32
CA THR A 161 -3.87 -21.56 4.23
C THR A 161 -4.73 -22.22 5.30
N THR A 162 -5.06 -23.50 5.10
CA THR A 162 -5.78 -24.29 6.13
C THR A 162 -5.04 -24.31 7.47
N GLU A 163 -3.72 -24.21 7.44
CA GLU A 163 -2.87 -24.15 8.63
C GLU A 163 -2.89 -22.76 9.27
N SER A 164 -2.79 -21.68 8.50
CA SER A 164 -2.86 -20.31 9.05
C SER A 164 -4.21 -20.00 9.66
N LEU A 165 -5.30 -20.50 9.07
CA LEU A 165 -6.64 -20.35 9.62
C LEU A 165 -6.72 -20.88 11.06
N LYS A 166 -6.17 -22.08 11.30
CA LYS A 166 -6.19 -22.74 12.61
C LYS A 166 -5.24 -22.10 13.62
N LYS A 167 -4.02 -21.76 13.18
CA LYS A 167 -2.92 -21.39 14.09
C LYS A 167 -2.76 -19.89 14.29
N ILE A 168 -3.13 -19.09 13.29
CA ILE A 168 -2.79 -17.67 13.22
C ILE A 168 -4.06 -16.82 13.23
N HIS A 169 -5.03 -17.12 12.37
CA HIS A 169 -6.19 -16.24 12.15
C HIS A 169 -7.28 -16.38 13.22
N LYS A 170 -7.12 -17.29 14.21
CA LYS A 170 -8.09 -17.51 15.32
C LYS A 170 -9.55 -17.65 14.83
N ASN A 171 -9.77 -18.38 13.73
CA ASN A 171 -11.06 -18.57 13.05
C ASN A 171 -11.64 -17.34 12.33
N LYS A 172 -10.86 -16.27 12.13
CA LYS A 172 -11.20 -15.17 11.21
C LYS A 172 -10.88 -15.57 9.77
N GLU A 173 -11.72 -16.43 9.20
CA GLU A 173 -11.46 -17.02 7.88
C GLU A 173 -11.43 -15.99 6.75
N TRP A 174 -12.26 -14.95 6.84
CA TRP A 174 -12.56 -14.00 5.78
C TRP A 174 -12.23 -12.55 6.15
N ASP A 175 -11.21 -12.35 7.00
CA ASP A 175 -10.67 -11.05 7.40
C ASP A 175 -9.26 -10.89 6.82
N ALA A 176 -9.17 -10.57 5.52
CA ALA A 176 -7.90 -10.52 4.79
C ALA A 176 -6.82 -9.62 5.43
N PRO A 177 -7.15 -8.44 6.00
CA PRO A 177 -6.17 -7.62 6.72
C PRO A 177 -5.53 -8.32 7.92
N GLU A 178 -6.17 -9.35 8.49
CA GLU A 178 -5.63 -10.12 9.61
C GLU A 178 -4.82 -11.34 9.15
N TRP A 179 -4.69 -11.56 7.83
CA TRP A 179 -3.87 -12.65 7.29
C TRP A 179 -2.40 -12.28 7.31
N CYS A 180 -1.57 -13.15 7.88
CA CYS A 180 -0.19 -12.79 8.22
C CYS A 180 0.85 -13.14 7.16
N PHE A 181 0.43 -13.68 6.01
CA PHE A 181 1.34 -14.03 4.93
C PHE A 181 1.28 -12.99 3.83
N CYS A 182 2.14 -11.98 3.95
CA CYS A 182 2.37 -10.94 2.96
C CYS A 182 3.74 -11.12 2.30
N VAL A 183 3.90 -10.63 1.07
CA VAL A 183 5.21 -10.60 0.39
C VAL A 183 6.04 -9.44 0.95
N SER A 184 7.28 -9.70 1.37
CA SER A 184 8.20 -8.62 1.73
C SER A 184 8.63 -7.84 0.50
N GLN A 185 8.87 -6.53 0.64
CA GLN A 185 9.32 -5.66 -0.44
C GLN A 185 10.50 -6.29 -1.23
N ASP A 186 10.45 -6.20 -2.56
CA ASP A 186 11.45 -6.73 -3.50
C ASP A 186 11.70 -8.25 -3.46
N ALA A 187 10.88 -9.04 -2.73
CA ALA A 187 10.98 -10.51 -2.77
C ALA A 187 10.56 -11.08 -4.14
N VAL A 188 9.78 -10.32 -4.90
CA VAL A 188 9.33 -10.66 -6.25
C VAL A 188 9.78 -9.54 -7.18
N LYS A 189 10.65 -9.88 -8.16
CA LYS A 189 11.34 -8.93 -9.05
C LYS A 189 10.39 -8.01 -9.85
N GLU A 190 9.14 -8.41 -10.02
CA GLU A 190 8.08 -7.67 -10.73
C GLU A 190 6.74 -7.88 -10.01
N GLY A 191 6.73 -7.72 -8.68
CA GLY A 191 5.55 -7.91 -7.83
C GLY A 191 4.55 -6.75 -7.88
N VAL A 192 3.49 -6.87 -7.10
CA VAL A 192 2.45 -5.84 -6.93
C VAL A 192 3.03 -4.57 -6.31
N ASP A 193 4.09 -4.68 -5.50
CA ASP A 193 4.82 -3.54 -4.97
C ASP A 193 5.47 -2.69 -6.08
N THR A 194 5.97 -3.35 -7.13
CA THR A 194 6.58 -2.69 -8.29
C THR A 194 5.52 -1.95 -9.10
N PHE A 195 4.35 -2.55 -9.30
CA PHE A 195 3.21 -1.87 -9.91
C PHE A 195 2.72 -0.70 -9.05
N THR A 196 2.70 -0.86 -7.72
CA THR A 196 2.30 0.20 -6.78
C THR A 196 3.18 1.44 -6.93
N ARG A 197 4.50 1.28 -7.12
CA ARG A 197 5.41 2.40 -7.40
C ARG A 197 5.03 3.12 -8.70
N LEU A 198 4.71 2.37 -9.76
CA LEU A 198 4.26 2.91 -11.04
C LEU A 198 2.94 3.70 -10.92
N LEU A 199 1.96 3.17 -10.17
CA LEU A 199 0.68 3.85 -9.92
C LEU A 199 0.87 5.13 -9.08
N LEU A 200 1.71 5.08 -8.04
CA LEU A 200 2.03 6.24 -7.21
C LEU A 200 2.78 7.33 -8.00
N ASP A 201 3.69 6.95 -8.89
CA ASP A 201 4.39 7.90 -9.76
C ASP A 201 3.41 8.64 -10.68
N ARG A 202 2.48 7.90 -11.31
CA ARG A 202 1.37 8.52 -12.04
C ARG A 202 0.54 9.44 -11.17
N TYR A 203 0.12 8.98 -9.98
CA TYR A 203 -0.70 9.80 -9.11
C TYR A 203 -0.03 11.13 -8.79
N ARG A 204 1.26 11.12 -8.47
CA ARG A 204 2.06 12.33 -8.19
C ARG A 204 2.21 13.24 -9.39
N LYS A 205 2.50 12.69 -10.57
CA LYS A 205 2.78 13.48 -11.79
C LYS A 205 1.51 14.01 -12.46
N ASP A 206 0.48 13.18 -12.53
CA ASP A 206 -0.69 13.44 -13.38
C ASP A 206 -1.94 13.83 -12.59
N ILE A 207 -2.12 13.32 -11.37
CA ILE A 207 -3.35 13.54 -10.59
C ILE A 207 -3.18 14.66 -9.56
N VAL A 208 -2.08 14.69 -8.80
CA VAL A 208 -1.84 15.69 -7.76
C VAL A 208 -1.98 17.14 -8.25
N PRO A 209 -1.43 17.53 -9.43
CA PRO A 209 -1.59 18.89 -9.94
C PRO A 209 -3.04 19.30 -10.21
N LEU A 210 -3.94 18.34 -10.43
CA LEU A 210 -5.35 18.61 -10.73
C LEU A 210 -6.14 19.03 -9.48
N PHE A 211 -5.71 18.66 -8.27
CA PHE A 211 -6.39 19.06 -7.03
C PHE A 211 -6.45 20.58 -6.84
N GLN A 212 -5.42 21.31 -7.30
CA GLN A 212 -5.40 22.77 -7.26
C GLN A 212 -6.52 23.40 -8.11
N GLN A 213 -7.14 22.62 -9.01
CA GLN A 213 -8.21 23.04 -9.91
C GLN A 213 -9.58 22.49 -9.47
N GLY A 214 -9.69 21.94 -8.25
CA GLY A 214 -10.94 21.38 -7.72
C GLY A 214 -11.28 20.00 -8.28
N PHE A 215 -10.28 19.23 -8.70
CA PHE A 215 -10.47 17.87 -9.21
C PHE A 215 -11.13 16.94 -8.19
N ASP A 216 -12.19 16.24 -8.63
CA ASP A 216 -12.83 15.17 -7.86
C ASP A 216 -12.09 13.85 -8.10
N TYR A 217 -11.58 13.28 -7.01
CA TYR A 217 -10.82 12.03 -7.04
C TYR A 217 -11.70 10.78 -7.12
N ALA A 218 -12.99 10.86 -6.77
CA ALA A 218 -13.87 9.68 -6.71
C ALA A 218 -13.95 8.90 -8.04
N PRO A 219 -14.05 9.53 -9.22
CA PRO A 219 -13.99 8.83 -10.50
C PRO A 219 -12.66 8.13 -10.75
N GLU A 220 -11.55 8.71 -10.29
CA GLU A 220 -10.21 8.14 -10.45
C GLU A 220 -10.00 6.92 -9.54
N ARG A 221 -10.44 7.03 -8.27
CA ARG A 221 -10.51 5.90 -7.33
C ARG A 221 -11.30 4.73 -7.92
N GLN A 222 -12.45 4.99 -8.55
CA GLN A 222 -13.26 3.94 -9.18
C GLN A 222 -12.53 3.26 -10.35
N LYS A 223 -11.78 4.01 -11.17
CA LYS A 223 -10.97 3.43 -12.25
C LYS A 223 -9.83 2.58 -11.69
N ASN A 224 -9.19 3.00 -10.60
CA ASN A 224 -8.16 2.21 -9.93
C ASN A 224 -8.75 0.91 -9.38
N LEU A 225 -9.89 0.98 -8.69
CA LEU A 225 -10.57 -0.20 -8.17
C LEU A 225 -10.94 -1.19 -9.29
N GLN A 226 -11.46 -0.68 -10.41
CA GLN A 226 -11.78 -1.50 -11.58
C GLN A 226 -10.52 -2.14 -12.18
N LEU A 227 -9.41 -1.40 -12.27
CA LEU A 227 -8.13 -1.91 -12.74
C LEU A 227 -7.63 -3.09 -11.88
N PHE A 228 -7.65 -2.96 -10.55
CA PHE A 228 -7.28 -4.07 -9.65
C PHE A 228 -8.22 -5.27 -9.79
N THR A 229 -9.52 -5.02 -9.94
CA THR A 229 -10.53 -6.10 -10.10
C THR A 229 -10.30 -6.87 -11.40
N ASP A 230 -10.14 -6.16 -12.51
CA ASP A 230 -9.90 -6.77 -13.81
C ASP A 230 -8.56 -7.49 -13.86
N ALA A 231 -7.51 -6.91 -13.28
CA ALA A 231 -6.18 -7.51 -13.24
C ALA A 231 -6.18 -8.81 -12.43
N LEU A 232 -6.83 -8.82 -11.26
CA LEU A 232 -6.92 -10.00 -10.41
C LEU A 232 -7.76 -11.11 -11.05
N ARG A 233 -8.83 -10.75 -11.78
CA ARG A 233 -9.61 -11.70 -12.58
C ARG A 233 -8.76 -12.33 -13.69
N ILE A 234 -8.03 -11.52 -14.45
CA ILE A 234 -7.14 -12.02 -15.52
C ILE A 234 -6.07 -12.94 -14.93
N ALA A 235 -5.42 -12.51 -13.84
CA ALA A 235 -4.42 -13.32 -13.15
C ALA A 235 -4.99 -14.66 -12.68
N LYS A 236 -6.17 -14.68 -12.05
CA LYS A 236 -6.83 -15.94 -11.66
C LYS A 236 -7.05 -16.86 -12.87
N GLN A 237 -7.56 -16.34 -13.98
CA GLN A 237 -7.77 -17.13 -15.19
C GLN A 237 -6.47 -17.74 -15.74
N GLU A 238 -5.37 -17.01 -15.68
CA GLU A 238 -4.04 -17.51 -16.08
C GLU A 238 -3.53 -18.59 -15.11
N LEU A 239 -3.69 -18.36 -13.80
CA LEU A 239 -3.29 -19.31 -12.76
C LEU A 239 -4.10 -20.61 -12.81
N VAL A 240 -5.40 -20.54 -13.09
CA VAL A 240 -6.24 -21.73 -13.32
C VAL A 240 -5.76 -22.53 -14.53
N LYS A 241 -5.38 -21.87 -15.63
CA LYS A 241 -4.78 -22.56 -16.79
C LYS A 241 -3.46 -23.25 -16.43
N LYS A 242 -2.69 -22.65 -15.52
CA LYS A 242 -1.35 -23.12 -15.12
C LYS A 242 -1.39 -24.28 -14.11
N TYR A 243 -2.23 -24.15 -13.09
CA TYR A 243 -2.24 -25.04 -11.91
C TYR A 243 -3.52 -25.88 -11.80
N GLY A 244 -4.57 -25.54 -12.55
CA GLY A 244 -5.79 -26.33 -12.65
C GLY A 244 -6.83 -26.02 -11.58
N ASN A 245 -7.66 -27.01 -11.30
CA ASN A 245 -8.90 -26.87 -10.53
C ASN A 245 -8.69 -26.43 -9.08
N GLU A 246 -7.51 -26.70 -8.49
CA GLU A 246 -7.19 -26.24 -7.14
C GLU A 246 -7.24 -24.71 -7.02
N ILE A 247 -6.82 -23.96 -8.05
CA ILE A 247 -6.88 -22.49 -8.05
C ILE A 247 -8.30 -22.02 -8.32
N GLU A 248 -9.03 -22.77 -9.13
CA GLU A 248 -10.43 -22.48 -9.46
C GLU A 248 -11.28 -22.47 -8.19
N GLU A 249 -11.03 -23.42 -7.29
CA GLU A 249 -11.70 -23.59 -5.99
C GLU A 249 -11.27 -22.57 -4.92
N MET A 250 -10.17 -21.83 -5.10
CA MET A 250 -9.77 -20.76 -4.18
C MET A 250 -10.61 -19.49 -4.35
N ALA A 251 -10.83 -18.76 -3.26
CA ALA A 251 -11.45 -17.44 -3.30
C ALA A 251 -10.42 -16.34 -3.58
N PHE A 252 -10.64 -15.55 -4.63
CA PHE A 252 -9.82 -14.38 -4.97
C PHE A 252 -10.63 -13.09 -4.82
N TYR A 253 -10.13 -12.08 -4.11
CA TYR A 253 -10.87 -10.83 -3.94
C TYR A 253 -10.00 -9.62 -3.60
N LEU A 254 -10.61 -8.44 -3.66
CA LEU A 254 -10.05 -7.20 -3.15
C LEU A 254 -10.63 -6.90 -1.78
N SER A 255 -9.79 -6.45 -0.84
CA SER A 255 -10.22 -5.96 0.47
C SER A 255 -9.81 -4.51 0.65
N ILE A 256 -10.75 -3.67 1.07
CA ILE A 256 -10.47 -2.33 1.61
C ILE A 256 -11.03 -2.35 3.03
N PRO A 257 -10.19 -2.20 4.07
CA PRO A 257 -10.66 -2.25 5.46
C PRO A 257 -11.83 -1.30 5.71
N GLY A 258 -12.97 -1.85 6.11
CA GLY A 258 -14.20 -1.09 6.37
C GLY A 258 -15.13 -0.90 5.16
N GLU A 259 -14.82 -1.46 3.99
CA GLU A 259 -15.67 -1.41 2.79
C GLU A 259 -16.08 -2.82 2.32
N PRO A 260 -16.97 -3.52 3.04
CA PRO A 260 -17.37 -4.89 2.70
C PRO A 260 -18.07 -4.99 1.34
N ILE A 261 -18.66 -3.89 0.84
CA ILE A 261 -19.28 -3.85 -0.49
C ILE A 261 -18.25 -4.03 -1.61
N VAL A 262 -17.01 -3.56 -1.41
CA VAL A 262 -15.90 -3.75 -2.35
C VAL A 262 -15.49 -5.21 -2.38
N GLU A 263 -15.41 -5.85 -1.21
CA GLU A 263 -15.14 -7.29 -1.09
C GLU A 263 -16.21 -8.10 -1.82
N LYS A 264 -17.50 -7.86 -1.52
CA LYS A 264 -18.62 -8.55 -2.18
C LYS A 264 -18.57 -8.40 -3.70
N ASN A 265 -18.41 -7.17 -4.20
CA ASN A 265 -18.42 -6.91 -5.64
C ASN A 265 -17.22 -7.54 -6.35
N SER A 266 -16.03 -7.45 -5.76
CA SER A 266 -14.82 -8.05 -6.34
C SER A 266 -14.88 -9.57 -6.35
N VAL A 267 -15.38 -10.20 -5.28
CA VAL A 267 -15.60 -11.66 -5.22
C VAL A 267 -16.47 -12.14 -6.38
N LEU A 268 -17.61 -11.47 -6.60
CA LEU A 268 -18.53 -11.82 -7.68
C LEU A 268 -17.94 -11.56 -9.08
N ALA A 269 -17.10 -10.54 -9.22
CA ALA A 269 -16.50 -10.19 -10.50
C ALA A 269 -15.31 -11.09 -10.90
N ILE A 270 -14.59 -11.66 -9.92
CA ILE A 270 -13.32 -12.35 -10.13
C ILE A 270 -13.49 -13.88 -10.24
N ASN A 271 -14.41 -14.46 -9.47
CA ASN A 271 -14.51 -15.91 -9.31
C ASN A 271 -15.68 -16.50 -10.09
N ASN A 272 -15.60 -17.79 -10.42
CA ASN A 272 -16.70 -18.50 -11.06
C ASN A 272 -17.89 -18.72 -10.12
N GLU A 273 -19.09 -18.68 -10.70
CA GLU A 273 -20.33 -19.03 -10.02
C GLU A 273 -20.29 -20.49 -9.53
N GLY A 274 -20.67 -20.73 -8.27
CA GLY A 274 -20.71 -22.07 -7.68
C GLY A 274 -19.46 -22.49 -6.91
N ASN A 275 -18.42 -21.66 -6.85
CA ASN A 275 -17.28 -21.92 -5.96
C ASN A 275 -17.73 -21.88 -4.48
N THR A 276 -17.47 -22.97 -3.74
CA THR A 276 -17.88 -23.12 -2.34
C THR A 276 -17.21 -22.10 -1.41
N LYS A 277 -15.91 -21.84 -1.59
CA LYS A 277 -15.16 -20.86 -0.80
C LYS A 277 -15.64 -19.43 -1.04
N VAL A 278 -16.04 -19.13 -2.28
CA VAL A 278 -16.71 -17.87 -2.63
C VAL A 278 -18.04 -17.73 -1.88
N LYS A 279 -18.84 -18.79 -1.80
CA LYS A 279 -20.10 -18.77 -1.06
C LYS A 279 -19.87 -18.53 0.44
N GLU A 280 -18.91 -19.24 1.04
CA GLU A 280 -18.54 -19.06 2.46
C GLU A 280 -18.09 -17.62 2.75
N LEU A 281 -17.28 -17.04 1.86
CA LEU A 281 -16.86 -15.64 1.95
C LEU A 281 -18.07 -14.71 1.87
N LEU A 282 -18.93 -14.86 0.87
CA LEU A 282 -20.12 -14.01 0.71
C LEU A 282 -21.06 -14.09 1.93
N ASP A 283 -21.27 -15.29 2.49
CA ASP A 283 -22.09 -15.50 3.69
C ASP A 283 -21.48 -14.81 4.93
N SER A 284 -20.16 -14.62 4.96
CA SER A 284 -19.47 -13.96 6.08
C SER A 284 -19.53 -12.43 6.07
N LEU A 285 -19.82 -11.81 4.91
CA LEU A 285 -19.70 -10.36 4.74
C LEU A 285 -20.83 -9.55 5.40
N TYR A 286 -21.87 -10.19 5.97
CA TYR A 286 -23.00 -9.53 6.67
C TYR A 286 -23.44 -8.19 6.05
N ILE A 287 -23.71 -8.17 4.73
CA ILE A 287 -24.22 -7.00 3.98
C ILE A 287 -25.69 -7.19 3.62
#